data_AF-A0A1F8ZXG8-F1
#
_entry.id   AF-A0A1F8ZXG8-F1
#
_cell.length_a   1.000
_cell.length_b   1.000
_cell.length_c   1.000
_cell.angle_alpha   90.00
_cell.angle_beta   90.00
_cell.angle_gamma   90.00
#
_symmetry.space_group_name_H-M   'P 1'
#
loop_
_entity.id
_entity.type
_entity.pdbx_description
1 polymer ?
#
loop_
_entity_poly.entity_id
_entity_poly.type
_entity_poly.pdbx_seq_one_letter_code
_entity_poly.pdbx_strand_id
1 'polypeptide(L)'
;MKTSFFAWIIILSWVLISNPSPVGSQEDPGRFIEKKHHELAEKERHLKNEEERIRNIEKEVEIKIQKLNRLLNQIEDALKKQEEIRSERIEHLVKTFEAMPPEEAAVRLAGLEKSLAVKIVFKMNYKKAGAILALMEPKKVTEFTEGISRTEKKIPTK
;
A
#
# COMPACT_ATOMS: atom_id res chain seq x y z
N MET A 1 88.83 16.61 -66.65
CA MET A 1 88.59 15.36 -65.90
C MET A 1 88.67 15.69 -64.41
N LYS A 2 87.68 15.27 -63.61
CA LYS A 2 87.58 15.40 -62.13
C LYS A 2 87.08 16.74 -61.54
N THR A 3 85.84 17.15 -61.86
CA THR A 3 85.02 18.01 -60.96
C THR A 3 83.52 17.67 -60.98
N SER A 4 83.04 16.90 -61.97
CA SER A 4 81.61 16.61 -62.13
C SER A 4 81.06 15.48 -61.24
N PHE A 5 81.90 14.68 -60.59
CA PHE A 5 81.46 13.52 -59.79
C PHE A 5 81.08 13.90 -58.34
N PHE A 6 81.66 14.98 -57.80
CA PHE A 6 81.31 15.50 -56.47
C PHE A 6 80.01 16.33 -56.46
N ALA A 7 79.63 16.92 -57.61
CA ALA A 7 78.38 17.66 -57.75
C ALA A 7 77.14 16.73 -57.67
N TRP A 8 77.26 15.47 -58.07
CA TRP A 8 76.17 14.49 -57.99
C TRP A 8 75.97 13.89 -56.59
N ILE A 9 76.97 13.91 -55.72
CA ILE A 9 76.85 13.43 -54.33
C ILE A 9 76.02 14.42 -53.49
N ILE A 10 76.10 15.72 -53.77
CA ILE A 10 75.26 16.73 -53.11
C ILE A 10 73.80 16.64 -53.58
N ILE A 11 73.56 16.30 -54.86
CA ILE A 11 72.21 16.09 -55.38
C ILE A 11 71.61 14.78 -54.84
N LEU A 12 72.39 13.70 -54.72
CA LEU A 12 71.91 12.43 -54.17
C LEU A 12 71.66 12.50 -52.64
N SER A 13 72.30 13.43 -51.93
CA SER A 13 72.04 13.70 -50.50
C SER A 13 70.84 14.63 -50.25
N TRP A 14 70.29 15.29 -51.28
CA TRP A 14 69.09 16.14 -51.18
C TRP A 14 67.79 15.43 -51.62
N VAL A 15 67.89 14.24 -52.21
CA VAL A 15 66.74 13.41 -52.64
C VAL A 15 66.40 12.36 -51.57
N LEU A 16 66.42 12.77 -50.30
CA LEU A 16 65.83 12.00 -49.19
C LEU A 16 64.94 12.87 -48.27
N ILE A 17 64.74 14.16 -48.57
CA ILE A 17 64.01 15.12 -47.72
C ILE A 17 62.67 15.56 -48.35
N SER A 18 62.20 14.92 -49.42
CA SER A 18 60.90 15.26 -50.04
C SER A 18 60.01 14.04 -50.26
N ASN A 19 59.71 13.32 -49.19
CA ASN A 19 58.60 12.37 -49.17
C ASN A 19 57.66 12.69 -48.00
N PRO A 20 56.59 13.49 -48.20
CA PRO A 20 55.58 13.67 -47.16
C PRO A 20 54.75 12.40 -47.09
N SER A 21 55.02 11.57 -46.07
CA SER A 21 54.14 10.46 -45.69
C SER A 21 52.73 11.00 -45.40
N PRO A 22 51.65 10.29 -45.79
CA PRO A 22 50.31 10.71 -45.44
C PRO A 22 50.15 10.51 -43.92
N VAL A 23 50.18 11.61 -43.17
CA VAL A 23 49.80 11.62 -41.76
C VAL A 23 48.32 11.30 -41.71
N GLY A 24 48.00 10.04 -41.44
CA GLY A 24 46.66 9.64 -41.06
C GLY A 24 46.21 10.50 -39.88
N SER A 25 44.97 10.99 -39.96
CA SER A 25 44.31 11.86 -39.00
C SER A 25 44.70 11.51 -37.55
N GLN A 26 45.71 12.19 -37.03
CA GLN A 26 46.09 12.09 -35.63
C GLN A 26 45.10 12.98 -34.88
N GLU A 27 44.05 12.37 -34.33
CA GLU A 27 43.11 13.09 -33.46
C GLU A 27 43.92 13.74 -32.33
N ASP A 28 43.89 15.07 -32.27
CA ASP A 28 44.59 15.88 -31.26
C ASP A 28 44.16 15.42 -29.85
N PRO A 29 45.07 14.87 -29.03
CA PRO A 29 44.75 14.35 -27.71
C PRO A 29 44.03 15.37 -26.81
N GLY A 30 44.30 16.67 -26.97
CA GLY A 30 43.62 17.71 -26.21
C GLY A 30 42.12 17.80 -26.54
N ARG A 31 41.76 17.73 -27.82
CA ARG A 31 40.36 17.77 -28.26
C ARG A 31 39.58 16.52 -27.85
N PHE A 32 40.23 15.35 -27.81
CA PHE A 32 39.61 14.13 -27.33
C PHE A 32 39.28 14.22 -25.83
N ILE A 33 40.21 14.73 -25.02
CA ILE A 33 40.03 14.90 -23.58
C ILE A 33 38.91 15.93 -23.30
N GLU A 34 38.90 17.05 -24.00
CA GLU A 34 37.86 18.09 -23.86
C GLU A 34 36.46 17.54 -24.20
N LYS A 35 36.33 16.81 -25.31
CA LYS A 35 35.09 16.14 -25.70
C LYS A 35 34.63 15.14 -24.63
N LYS A 36 35.55 14.37 -24.05
CA LYS A 36 35.23 13.42 -22.98
C LYS A 36 34.79 14.11 -21.69
N HIS A 37 35.44 15.22 -21.31
CA HIS A 37 34.99 16.01 -20.16
C HIS A 37 33.60 16.58 -20.37
N HIS A 38 33.29 17.07 -21.58
CA HIS A 38 31.95 17.55 -21.90
C HIS A 38 30.90 16.42 -21.82
N GLU A 39 31.16 15.27 -22.44
CA GLU A 39 30.29 14.08 -22.36
C GLU A 39 30.05 13.63 -20.91
N LEU A 40 31.07 13.66 -20.05
CA LEU A 40 30.94 13.32 -18.63
C LEU A 40 30.13 14.36 -17.86
N ALA A 41 30.38 15.66 -18.10
CA ALA A 41 29.65 16.74 -17.44
C ALA A 41 28.15 16.72 -17.78
N GLU A 42 27.79 16.40 -19.03
CA GLU A 42 26.38 16.22 -19.43
C GLU A 42 25.74 15.02 -18.73
N LYS A 43 26.46 13.89 -18.65
CA LYS A 43 25.98 12.69 -17.92
C LYS A 43 25.79 12.96 -16.44
N GLU A 44 26.73 13.66 -15.79
CA GLU A 44 26.63 14.04 -14.38
C GLU A 44 25.42 14.94 -14.13
N ARG A 45 25.19 15.94 -15.00
CA ARG A 45 23.99 16.79 -14.91
C ARG A 45 22.71 15.98 -15.07
N HIS A 46 22.66 15.08 -16.05
CA HIS A 46 21.50 14.22 -16.27
C HIS A 46 21.23 13.31 -15.05
N LEU A 47 22.27 12.66 -14.51
CA LEU A 47 22.17 11.81 -13.33
C LEU A 47 21.69 12.61 -12.11
N LYS A 48 22.24 13.80 -11.89
CA LYS A 48 21.82 14.67 -10.78
C LYS A 48 20.33 15.05 -10.88
N ASN A 49 19.86 15.40 -12.09
CA ASN A 49 18.45 15.72 -12.31
C ASN A 49 17.54 14.51 -12.05
N GLU A 50 17.93 13.32 -12.52
CA GLU A 50 17.17 12.09 -12.25
C GLU A 50 17.16 11.73 -10.78
N GLU A 51 18.29 11.88 -10.08
CA GLU A 51 18.32 11.68 -8.63
C GLU A 51 17.41 12.65 -7.88
N GLU A 52 17.40 13.94 -8.25
CA GLU A 52 16.48 14.92 -7.66
C GLU A 52 15.02 14.55 -7.93
N ARG A 53 14.71 14.11 -9.16
CA ARG A 53 13.37 13.63 -9.53
C ARG A 53 12.95 12.42 -8.69
N ILE A 54 13.81 11.42 -8.57
CA ILE A 54 13.55 10.22 -7.76
C ILE A 54 13.35 10.60 -6.29
N ARG A 55 14.22 11.42 -5.71
CA ARG A 55 14.08 11.89 -4.33
C ARG A 55 12.76 12.62 -4.08
N ASN A 56 12.28 13.40 -5.04
CA ASN A 56 10.98 14.07 -4.92
C ASN A 56 9.82 13.08 -4.96
N ILE A 57 9.88 12.10 -5.86
CA ILE A 57 8.88 11.03 -5.94
C ILE A 57 8.86 10.20 -4.65
N GLU A 58 10.02 9.83 -4.11
CA GLU A 58 10.13 9.11 -2.83
C GLU A 58 9.46 9.87 -1.69
N LYS A 59 9.71 11.18 -1.59
CA LYS A 59 9.05 12.05 -0.58
C LYS A 59 7.54 12.10 -0.78
N GLU A 60 7.05 12.24 -2.01
CA GLU A 60 5.62 12.24 -2.28
C GLU A 60 4.96 10.90 -1.92
N VAL A 61 5.63 9.78 -2.24
CA VAL A 61 5.17 8.44 -1.90
C VAL A 61 5.09 8.27 -0.39
N GLU A 62 6.13 8.68 0.34
CA GLU A 62 6.15 8.62 1.81
C GLU A 62 5.00 9.44 2.42
N ILE A 63 4.76 10.67 1.94
CA ILE A 63 3.63 11.50 2.39
C ILE A 63 2.29 10.81 2.12
N LYS A 64 2.13 10.19 0.94
CA LYS A 64 0.91 9.46 0.59
C LYS A 64 0.71 8.23 1.49
N ILE A 65 1.76 7.46 1.77
CA ILE A 65 1.73 6.31 2.68
C ILE A 65 1.31 6.76 4.08
N GLN A 66 1.92 7.82 4.61
CA GLN A 66 1.55 8.36 5.93
C GLN A 66 0.08 8.81 5.97
N LYS A 67 -0.42 9.46 4.91
CA LYS A 67 -1.82 9.86 4.81
C LYS A 67 -2.75 8.66 4.78
N LEU A 68 -2.42 7.63 4.00
CA LEU A 68 -3.21 6.40 3.92
C LEU A 68 -3.25 5.66 5.25
N ASN A 69 -2.12 5.53 5.95
CA ASN A 69 -2.07 4.90 7.27
C ASN A 69 -2.91 5.67 8.30
N ARG A 70 -2.88 7.00 8.28
CA ARG A 70 -3.74 7.83 9.15
C ARG A 70 -5.22 7.61 8.86
N LEU A 71 -5.60 7.59 7.59
CA LEU A 71 -7.00 7.33 7.19
C LEU A 71 -7.45 5.93 7.58
N LEU A 72 -6.60 4.92 7.40
CA LEU A 72 -6.89 3.54 7.81
C LEU A 72 -7.15 3.47 9.32
N ASN A 73 -6.26 4.05 10.13
CA ASN A 73 -6.43 4.08 11.60
C ASN A 73 -7.73 4.80 12.00
N GLN A 74 -8.05 5.92 11.37
CA GLN A 74 -9.30 6.65 11.63
C GLN A 74 -10.54 5.81 11.30
N ILE A 75 -10.50 5.04 10.21
CA ILE A 75 -11.58 4.15 9.82
C ILE A 75 -11.71 3.00 10.83
N GLU A 76 -10.60 2.37 11.21
CA GLU A 76 -10.60 1.29 12.20
C GLU A 76 -11.15 1.76 13.55
N ASP A 77 -10.73 2.93 14.02
CA ASP A 77 -11.22 3.51 15.27
C ASP A 77 -12.71 3.87 15.20
N ALA A 78 -13.18 4.42 14.07
CA ALA A 78 -14.59 4.71 13.86
C ALA A 78 -15.44 3.43 13.86
N LEU A 79 -14.96 2.37 13.21
CA LEU A 79 -15.62 1.06 13.19
C LEU A 79 -15.69 0.43 14.58
N LYS A 80 -14.57 0.44 15.33
CA LYS A 80 -14.54 -0.03 16.73
C LYS A 80 -15.53 0.72 17.60
N LYS A 81 -15.51 2.06 17.55
CA LYS A 81 -16.44 2.88 18.32
C LYS A 81 -17.89 2.61 17.96
N GLN A 82 -18.19 2.40 16.68
CA GLN A 82 -19.53 2.04 16.24
C GLN A 82 -19.96 0.65 16.74
N GLU A 83 -19.04 -0.32 16.75
CA GLU A 83 -19.27 -1.66 17.29
C GLU A 83 -19.48 -1.62 18.81
N GLU A 84 -18.67 -0.87 19.55
CA GLU A 84 -18.80 -0.65 20.99
C GLU A 84 -20.17 -0.06 21.34
N ILE A 85 -20.56 1.05 20.71
CA ILE A 85 -21.87 1.68 20.93
C ILE A 85 -23.01 0.72 20.57
N ARG A 86 -22.86 -0.08 19.51
CA ARG A 86 -23.85 -1.08 19.14
C ARG A 86 -23.94 -2.19 20.18
N SER A 87 -22.80 -2.66 20.69
CA SER A 87 -22.74 -3.72 21.69
C SER A 87 -23.31 -3.24 23.02
N GLU A 88 -22.94 -2.05 23.48
CA GLU A 88 -23.42 -1.45 24.73
C GLU A 88 -24.96 -1.30 24.74
N ARG A 89 -25.54 -0.80 23.65
CA ARG A 89 -27.01 -0.69 23.54
C ARG A 89 -27.71 -2.05 23.63
N ILE A 90 -27.17 -3.06 22.96
CA ILE A 90 -27.75 -4.41 23.03
C ILE A 90 -27.55 -5.00 24.43
N GLU A 91 -26.39 -4.80 25.04
CA GLU A 91 -26.10 -5.28 26.40
C GLU A 91 -27.03 -4.65 27.43
N HIS A 92 -27.31 -3.35 27.32
CA HIS A 92 -28.28 -2.67 28.17
C HIS A 92 -29.69 -3.28 28.02
N LEU A 93 -30.13 -3.56 26.79
CA LEU A 93 -31.41 -4.24 26.55
C LEU A 93 -31.41 -5.65 27.15
N VAL A 94 -30.35 -6.43 26.95
CA VAL A 94 -30.20 -7.77 27.55
C VAL A 94 -30.33 -7.69 29.06
N LYS A 95 -29.57 -6.82 29.74
CA LYS A 95 -29.64 -6.63 31.19
C LYS A 95 -31.03 -6.21 31.65
N THR A 96 -31.71 -5.34 30.89
CA THR A 96 -33.09 -4.91 31.20
C THR A 96 -34.05 -6.09 31.17
N PHE A 97 -34.03 -6.91 30.11
CA PHE A 97 -34.88 -8.08 29.98
C PHE A 97 -34.52 -9.18 30.98
N GLU A 98 -33.24 -9.32 31.32
CA GLU A 98 -32.77 -10.28 32.31
C GLU A 98 -33.15 -9.93 33.76
N ALA A 99 -33.35 -8.65 34.06
CA ALA A 99 -33.78 -8.19 35.38
C ALA A 99 -35.32 -8.23 35.53
N MET A 100 -36.03 -8.39 34.41
CA MET A 100 -37.49 -8.43 34.35
C MET A 100 -38.03 -9.82 34.74
N PRO A 101 -39.22 -9.91 35.36
CA PRO A 101 -39.90 -11.19 35.54
C PRO A 101 -40.05 -11.96 34.22
N PRO A 102 -39.81 -13.28 34.20
CA PRO A 102 -39.81 -14.07 32.97
C PRO A 102 -41.11 -13.99 32.15
N GLU A 103 -42.26 -13.94 32.81
CA GLU A 103 -43.57 -13.83 32.17
C GLU A 103 -43.73 -12.50 31.44
N GLU A 104 -43.30 -11.43 32.08
CA GLU A 104 -43.39 -10.07 31.53
C GLU A 104 -42.40 -9.88 30.37
N ALA A 105 -41.19 -10.44 30.52
CA ALA A 105 -40.18 -10.46 29.47
C ALA A 105 -40.66 -11.25 28.25
N ALA A 106 -41.34 -12.39 28.44
CA ALA A 106 -41.87 -13.21 27.36
C ALA A 106 -42.89 -12.44 26.51
N VAL A 107 -43.85 -11.76 27.15
CA VAL A 107 -44.86 -10.95 26.47
C VAL A 107 -44.22 -9.81 25.68
N ARG A 108 -43.26 -9.09 26.29
CA ARG A 108 -42.61 -7.95 25.64
C ARG A 108 -41.70 -8.36 24.49
N LEU A 109 -40.90 -9.41 24.64
CA LEU A 109 -40.04 -9.92 23.57
C LEU A 109 -40.85 -10.44 22.38
N ALA A 110 -42.02 -11.05 22.62
CA ALA A 110 -42.91 -11.53 21.54
C ALA A 110 -43.45 -10.39 20.66
N GLY A 111 -43.54 -9.17 21.21
CA GLY A 111 -43.96 -7.95 20.50
C GLY A 111 -42.82 -7.17 19.84
N LEU A 112 -41.56 -7.54 20.07
CA LEU A 112 -40.42 -6.90 19.40
C LEU A 112 -40.26 -7.38 17.95
N GLU A 113 -39.55 -6.57 17.16
CA GLU A 113 -39.07 -7.00 15.86
C GLU A 113 -38.18 -8.24 16.00
N LYS A 114 -38.42 -9.25 15.14
CA LYS A 114 -37.84 -10.58 15.25
C LYS A 114 -36.31 -10.56 15.34
N SER A 115 -35.63 -9.77 14.52
CA SER A 115 -34.17 -9.70 14.50
C SER A 115 -33.59 -9.10 15.79
N LEU A 116 -34.28 -8.14 16.41
CA LEU A 116 -33.89 -7.57 17.69
C LEU A 116 -34.12 -8.57 18.84
N ALA A 117 -35.29 -9.21 18.89
CA ALA A 117 -35.60 -10.22 19.91
C ALA A 117 -34.59 -11.37 19.88
N VAL A 118 -34.27 -11.89 18.69
CA VAL A 118 -33.24 -12.93 18.50
C VAL A 118 -31.88 -12.51 19.05
N LYS A 119 -31.43 -11.27 18.79
CA LYS A 119 -30.14 -10.77 19.30
C LYS A 119 -30.11 -10.65 20.82
N ILE A 120 -31.22 -10.22 21.43
CA ILE A 120 -31.34 -10.09 22.88
C ILE A 120 -31.33 -11.49 23.52
N VAL A 121 -32.15 -12.41 23.03
CA VAL A 121 -32.21 -13.80 23.53
C VAL A 121 -30.90 -14.55 23.31
N PHE A 122 -30.20 -14.32 22.22
CA PHE A 122 -28.90 -14.94 21.97
C PHE A 122 -27.80 -14.48 22.94
N LYS A 123 -27.82 -13.20 23.34
CA LYS A 123 -26.80 -12.61 24.21
C LYS A 123 -27.12 -12.71 25.70
N MET A 124 -28.32 -13.10 26.10
CA MET A 124 -28.69 -13.25 27.51
C MET A 124 -28.19 -14.57 28.12
N ASN A 125 -28.18 -14.64 29.44
CA ASN A 125 -27.88 -15.84 30.19
C ASN A 125 -28.81 -17.01 29.79
N TYR A 126 -28.22 -18.15 29.47
CA TYR A 126 -28.94 -19.34 28.98
C TYR A 126 -30.10 -19.78 29.88
N LYS A 127 -29.99 -19.66 31.22
CA LYS A 127 -31.06 -20.05 32.15
C LYS A 127 -32.25 -19.10 32.05
N LYS A 128 -31.97 -17.80 31.99
CA LYS A 128 -33.00 -16.76 31.86
C LYS A 128 -33.66 -16.84 30.48
N ALA A 129 -32.87 -17.08 29.43
CA ALA A 129 -33.38 -17.33 28.08
C ALA A 129 -34.33 -18.52 28.05
N GLY A 130 -33.93 -19.65 28.62
CA GLY A 130 -34.76 -20.84 28.71
C GLY A 130 -36.07 -20.59 29.45
N ALA A 131 -36.03 -19.90 30.60
CA ALA A 131 -37.22 -19.56 31.37
C ALA A 131 -38.18 -18.66 30.58
N ILE A 132 -37.66 -17.64 29.89
CA ILE A 132 -38.47 -16.72 29.08
C ILE A 132 -39.07 -17.42 27.86
N LEU A 133 -38.28 -18.23 27.14
CA LEU A 133 -38.74 -18.97 25.97
C LEU A 133 -39.79 -20.02 26.32
N ALA A 134 -39.69 -20.65 27.50
CA ALA A 134 -40.68 -21.63 27.98
C ALA A 134 -42.08 -21.01 28.21
N LEU A 135 -42.14 -19.69 28.42
CA LEU A 135 -43.38 -18.94 28.64
C LEU A 135 -43.95 -18.34 27.34
N MET A 136 -43.29 -18.56 26.20
CA MET A 136 -43.74 -18.09 24.89
C MET A 136 -44.53 -19.15 24.13
N GLU A 137 -45.29 -18.72 23.13
CA GLU A 137 -45.96 -19.65 22.21
C GLU A 137 -44.94 -20.49 21.42
N PRO A 138 -45.16 -21.82 21.26
CA PRO A 138 -44.21 -22.71 20.58
C PRO A 138 -43.77 -22.22 19.20
N LYS A 139 -44.69 -21.64 18.42
CA LYS A 139 -44.40 -21.09 17.09
C LYS A 139 -43.37 -19.96 17.14
N LYS A 140 -43.48 -19.06 18.14
CA LYS A 140 -42.53 -17.95 18.34
C LYS A 140 -41.17 -18.46 18.78
N VAL A 141 -41.13 -19.50 19.62
CA VAL A 141 -39.88 -20.14 20.03
C VAL A 141 -39.15 -20.71 18.81
N THR A 142 -39.83 -21.49 17.97
CA THR A 142 -39.24 -22.02 16.73
C THR A 142 -38.68 -20.91 15.85
N GLU A 143 -39.45 -19.84 15.65
CA GLU A 143 -39.01 -18.67 14.87
C GLU A 143 -37.74 -18.01 15.44
N PHE A 144 -37.60 -17.94 16.77
CA PHE A 144 -36.40 -17.42 17.42
C PHE A 144 -35.22 -18.38 17.31
N THR A 145 -35.41 -19.68 17.52
CA THR A 145 -34.35 -20.68 17.41
C THR A 145 -33.78 -20.75 15.99
N GLU A 146 -34.63 -20.66 14.97
CA GLU A 146 -34.20 -20.55 13.56
C GLU A 146 -33.42 -19.25 13.29
N GLY A 147 -33.88 -18.14 13.88
CA GLY A 147 -33.20 -16.84 13.77
C GLY A 147 -31.79 -16.88 14.39
N ILE A 148 -31.65 -17.55 15.53
CA ILE A 148 -30.36 -17.75 16.21
C ILE A 148 -29.42 -18.57 15.32
N SER A 149 -29.87 -19.73 14.83
CA SER A 149 -29.05 -20.60 13.96
C SER A 149 -28.60 -19.92 12.66
N ARG A 150 -29.45 -19.05 12.08
CA ARG A 150 -29.09 -18.27 10.89
C ARG A 150 -28.05 -17.18 11.19
N THR A 151 -28.03 -16.66 12.41
CA THR A 151 -27.07 -15.61 12.81
C THR A 151 -25.66 -16.18 12.98
N GLU A 152 -25.51 -17.43 13.41
CA GLU A 152 -24.21 -18.12 13.48
C GLU A 152 -23.52 -18.23 12.11
N LYS A 153 -24.28 -18.50 11.04
CA LYS A 153 -23.72 -18.62 9.67
C LYS A 153 -23.10 -17.32 9.11
N LYS A 154 -23.35 -16.17 9.72
CA LYS A 154 -22.87 -14.85 9.24
C LYS A 154 -21.69 -14.29 10.03
N ILE A 155 -21.19 -15.00 11.03
CA ILE A 155 -19.94 -14.65 11.70
C ILE A 155 -18.83 -15.30 10.87
N PRO A 156 -17.99 -14.55 10.14
CA PRO A 156 -16.77 -15.13 9.59
C PRO A 156 -15.90 -15.47 10.79
N THR A 157 -15.85 -16.74 11.14
CA THR A 157 -14.80 -17.28 11.98
C THR A 157 -13.48 -16.96 11.28
N LYS A 158 -12.64 -16.20 11.97
CA LYS A 158 -11.30 -15.84 11.53
C LYS A 158 -10.47 -17.08 11.19
#